data_AF-A0A059DTY3-F1
#
_entry.id   AF-A0A059DTY3-F1
#
_cell.length_a   1.000
_cell.length_b   1.000
_cell.length_c   1.000
_cell.angle_alpha   90.00
_cell.angle_beta   90.00
_cell.angle_gamma   90.00
#
_symmetry.space_group_name_H-M   'P 1'
#
loop_
_entity.id
_entity.type
_entity.pdbx_description
1 polymer ?
#
loop_
_entity_poly.entity_id
_entity_poly.type
_entity_poly.pdbx_seq_one_letter_code
_entity_poly.pdbx_strand_id
1 'polypeptide(L)'
;MANSDGLRDQLAAFDRKSPSVLTEAAAAHGSGKAYFNELVVLSTDENDAISSGATWLIKHHAENDQLLTPDQCVKLAGRLTGLTTWDAQLHICQSARLLPYPDDVADHLLAFARPLLASPRPFLRAWSLDLLCYLAERDHGISAEAEAALADAEKDPAASVRARARNLRKARR
;
A
#
# COMPACT_ATOMS: atom_id res chain seq x y z
N MET A 1 -16.27 -10.67 -21.63
CA MET A 1 -16.60 -9.44 -20.88
C MET A 1 -16.51 -9.82 -19.41
N ALA A 2 -15.42 -9.44 -18.72
CA ALA A 2 -15.31 -9.67 -17.29
C ALA A 2 -16.32 -8.74 -16.60
N ASN A 3 -17.17 -9.29 -15.75
CA ASN A 3 -18.30 -8.62 -15.14
C ASN A 3 -17.78 -7.67 -14.05
N SER A 4 -17.56 -6.39 -14.38
CA SER A 4 -17.04 -5.38 -13.45
C SER A 4 -17.94 -5.19 -12.22
N ASP A 5 -19.23 -5.40 -12.38
CA ASP A 5 -20.19 -5.30 -11.27
C ASP A 5 -19.99 -6.43 -10.25
N GLY A 6 -19.49 -7.59 -10.69
CA GLY A 6 -19.30 -8.76 -9.81
C GLY A 6 -18.17 -8.58 -8.79
N LEU A 7 -17.03 -8.00 -9.19
CA LEU A 7 -15.91 -7.79 -8.26
C LEU A 7 -16.30 -6.75 -7.21
N ARG A 8 -16.87 -5.62 -7.64
CA ARG A 8 -17.32 -4.55 -6.74
C ARG A 8 -18.30 -5.09 -5.69
N ASP A 9 -19.31 -5.83 -6.11
CA ASP A 9 -20.33 -6.39 -5.21
C ASP A 9 -19.73 -7.39 -4.22
N GLN A 10 -18.78 -8.21 -4.67
CA GLN A 10 -18.08 -9.14 -3.79
C GLN A 10 -17.21 -8.41 -2.75
N LEU A 11 -16.52 -7.34 -3.14
CA LEU A 11 -15.77 -6.51 -2.19
C LEU A 11 -16.68 -5.75 -1.23
N ALA A 12 -17.88 -5.35 -1.66
CA ALA A 12 -18.86 -4.73 -0.78
C ALA A 12 -19.34 -5.66 0.35
N ALA A 13 -19.28 -6.98 0.14
CA ALA A 13 -19.58 -8.00 1.14
C ALA A 13 -18.43 -8.27 2.13
N PHE A 14 -17.25 -7.67 1.93
CA PHE A 14 -16.10 -7.84 2.82
C PHE A 14 -16.34 -7.18 4.18
N ASP A 15 -16.34 -8.00 5.24
CA ASP A 15 -16.59 -7.56 6.61
C ASP A 15 -15.39 -6.89 7.31
N ARG A 16 -14.26 -6.76 6.62
CA ARG A 16 -12.97 -6.24 7.12
C ARG A 16 -12.38 -7.02 8.29
N LYS A 17 -12.81 -8.28 8.49
CA LYS A 17 -12.31 -9.18 9.54
C LYS A 17 -11.74 -10.47 8.97
N SER A 18 -12.42 -11.09 8.00
CA SER A 18 -11.99 -12.34 7.38
C SER A 18 -11.59 -12.13 5.91
N PRO A 19 -10.37 -12.50 5.50
CA PRO A 19 -9.96 -12.38 4.11
C PRO A 19 -10.62 -13.42 3.20
N SER A 20 -11.47 -14.34 3.71
CA SER A 20 -12.08 -15.42 2.91
C SER A 20 -12.79 -14.90 1.65
N VAL A 21 -13.62 -13.86 1.81
CA VAL A 21 -14.32 -13.21 0.68
C VAL A 21 -13.32 -12.67 -0.35
N LEU A 22 -12.17 -12.15 0.08
CA LEU A 22 -11.15 -11.61 -0.80
C LEU A 22 -10.35 -12.71 -1.49
N THR A 23 -10.00 -13.79 -0.79
CA THR A 23 -9.34 -14.94 -1.41
C THR A 23 -10.24 -15.60 -2.46
N GLU A 24 -11.55 -15.67 -2.20
CA GLU A 24 -12.53 -16.14 -3.18
C GLU A 24 -12.63 -15.18 -4.37
N ALA A 25 -12.63 -13.85 -4.13
CA ALA A 25 -12.65 -12.85 -5.18
C ALA A 25 -11.41 -12.95 -6.08
N ALA A 26 -10.22 -13.10 -5.49
CA ALA A 26 -8.97 -13.29 -6.21
C ALA A 26 -9.01 -14.54 -7.11
N ALA A 27 -9.56 -15.65 -6.60
CA ALA A 27 -9.70 -16.89 -7.35
C ALA A 27 -10.75 -16.81 -8.47
N ALA A 28 -11.87 -16.12 -8.24
CA ALA A 28 -12.99 -16.04 -9.17
C ALA A 28 -12.78 -15.04 -10.31
N HIS A 29 -12.18 -13.89 -10.02
CA HIS A 29 -11.98 -12.82 -11.00
C HIS A 29 -10.59 -12.88 -11.68
N GLY A 30 -9.65 -13.59 -11.05
CA GLY A 30 -8.37 -13.95 -11.65
C GLY A 30 -7.41 -12.78 -11.85
N SER A 31 -6.29 -13.07 -12.51
CA SER A 31 -5.22 -12.12 -12.82
C SER A 31 -5.40 -11.47 -14.21
N GLY A 32 -4.78 -10.31 -14.43
CA GLY A 32 -4.71 -9.70 -15.76
C GLY A 32 -4.91 -8.19 -15.77
N LYS A 33 -4.66 -7.57 -16.94
CA LYS A 33 -4.60 -6.10 -17.07
C LYS A 33 -5.92 -5.41 -16.72
N ALA A 34 -7.06 -5.96 -17.16
CA ALA A 34 -8.38 -5.37 -16.88
C ALA A 34 -8.72 -5.42 -15.39
N TYR A 35 -8.51 -6.58 -14.76
CA TYR A 35 -8.71 -6.78 -13.33
C TYR A 35 -7.83 -5.85 -12.48
N PHE A 36 -6.52 -5.75 -12.78
CA PHE A 36 -5.66 -4.82 -12.05
C PHE A 36 -6.02 -3.35 -12.28
N ASN A 37 -6.49 -2.96 -13.47
CA ASN A 37 -7.01 -1.61 -13.69
C ASN A 37 -8.25 -1.34 -12.82
N GLU A 38 -9.12 -2.35 -12.68
CA GLU A 38 -10.31 -2.27 -11.86
C GLU A 38 -9.96 -2.16 -10.37
N LEU A 39 -9.01 -2.97 -9.87
CA LEU A 39 -8.51 -2.83 -8.50
C LEU A 39 -7.94 -1.43 -8.23
N VAL A 40 -7.23 -0.83 -9.18
CA VAL A 40 -6.73 0.55 -9.05
C VAL A 40 -7.89 1.56 -8.98
N VAL A 41 -9.01 1.32 -9.66
CA VAL A 41 -10.24 2.14 -9.53
C VAL A 41 -10.90 1.94 -8.17
N LEU A 42 -11.12 0.69 -7.77
CA LEU A 42 -11.81 0.35 -6.53
C LEU A 42 -10.98 0.68 -5.28
N SER A 43 -9.66 0.83 -5.41
CA SER A 43 -8.77 1.17 -4.29
C SER A 43 -9.17 2.45 -3.57
N THR A 44 -9.72 3.45 -4.26
CA THR A 44 -10.17 4.73 -3.69
C THR A 44 -11.68 4.87 -3.68
N ASP A 45 -12.41 3.75 -3.61
CA ASP A 45 -13.86 3.79 -3.49
C ASP A 45 -14.30 4.45 -2.19
N GLU A 46 -15.42 5.17 -2.23
CA GLU A 46 -16.01 5.80 -1.04
C GLU A 46 -16.51 4.77 -0.02
N ASN A 47 -16.82 3.55 -0.46
CA ASN A 47 -17.12 2.44 0.44
C ASN A 47 -15.82 1.84 0.99
N ASP A 48 -15.64 2.00 2.30
CA ASP A 48 -14.53 1.43 3.06
C ASP A 48 -14.24 -0.06 2.76
N ALA A 49 -15.27 -0.91 2.66
CA ALA A 49 -15.10 -2.34 2.40
C ALA A 49 -14.49 -2.58 1.01
N ILE A 50 -14.94 -1.81 0.02
CA ILE A 50 -14.45 -1.89 -1.36
C ILE A 50 -13.01 -1.40 -1.43
N SER A 51 -12.70 -0.22 -0.88
CA SER A 51 -11.34 0.34 -0.85
C SER A 51 -10.35 -0.59 -0.14
N SER A 52 -10.72 -1.08 1.04
CA SER A 52 -9.90 -2.02 1.81
C SER A 52 -9.73 -3.37 1.10
N GLY A 53 -10.80 -3.91 0.51
CA GLY A 53 -10.74 -5.16 -0.24
C GLY A 53 -9.86 -5.05 -1.48
N ALA A 54 -9.99 -3.97 -2.24
CA ALA A 54 -9.22 -3.75 -3.47
C ALA A 54 -7.71 -3.60 -3.19
N THR A 55 -7.35 -2.80 -2.18
CA THR A 55 -5.94 -2.64 -1.78
C THR A 55 -5.35 -3.90 -1.15
N TRP A 56 -6.17 -4.68 -0.41
CA TRP A 56 -5.76 -5.99 0.08
C TRP A 56 -5.45 -6.93 -1.08
N LEU A 57 -6.29 -6.96 -2.12
CA LEU A 57 -6.07 -7.77 -3.33
C LEU A 57 -4.80 -7.34 -4.07
N ILE A 58 -4.56 -6.03 -4.23
CA ILE A 58 -3.30 -5.51 -4.81
C ILE A 58 -2.10 -6.05 -4.03
N LYS A 59 -2.12 -5.95 -2.69
CA LYS A 59 -1.06 -6.48 -1.84
C LYS A 59 -0.92 -8.00 -1.99
N HIS A 60 -2.03 -8.74 -1.95
CA HIS A 60 -2.06 -10.19 -2.05
C HIS A 60 -1.44 -10.67 -3.36
N HIS A 61 -1.81 -10.07 -4.49
CA HIS A 61 -1.21 -10.41 -5.77
C HIS A 61 0.27 -10.03 -5.84
N ALA A 62 0.66 -8.88 -5.26
CA ALA A 62 2.06 -8.48 -5.20
C ALA A 62 2.93 -9.46 -4.38
N GLU A 63 2.40 -10.02 -3.29
CA GLU A 63 3.05 -11.06 -2.48
C GLU A 63 3.16 -12.42 -3.19
N ASN A 64 2.42 -12.63 -4.29
CA ASN A 64 2.43 -13.83 -5.11
C ASN A 64 3.04 -13.58 -6.50
N ASP A 65 3.91 -12.58 -6.64
CA ASP A 65 4.61 -12.19 -7.88
C ASP A 65 3.68 -11.86 -9.06
N GLN A 66 2.40 -11.56 -8.78
CA GLN A 66 1.42 -11.11 -9.76
C GLN A 66 1.30 -9.59 -9.70
N LEU A 67 2.23 -8.91 -10.36
CA LEU A 67 2.42 -7.48 -10.18
C LEU A 67 1.52 -6.64 -11.09
N LEU A 68 1.17 -5.45 -10.61
CA LEU A 68 0.72 -4.36 -11.46
C LEU A 68 1.83 -4.01 -12.46
N THR A 69 1.44 -3.58 -13.66
CA THR A 69 2.37 -2.97 -14.62
C THR A 69 2.81 -1.57 -14.14
N PRO A 70 3.95 -1.05 -14.63
CA PRO A 70 4.39 0.33 -14.34
C PRO A 70 3.28 1.38 -14.58
N ASP A 71 2.58 1.32 -15.73
CA ASP A 71 1.46 2.21 -16.03
C ASP A 71 0.32 2.14 -14.99
N GLN A 72 0.07 0.96 -14.45
CA GLN A 72 -0.93 0.77 -13.39
C GLN A 72 -0.46 1.33 -12.07
N CYS A 73 0.84 1.19 -11.75
CA CYS A 73 1.46 1.85 -10.61
C CYS A 73 1.39 3.38 -10.71
N VAL A 74 1.56 3.97 -11.90
CA VAL A 74 1.34 5.41 -12.11
C VAL A 74 -0.09 5.82 -11.78
N LYS A 75 -1.08 5.08 -12.29
CA LYS A 75 -2.49 5.35 -12.01
C LYS A 75 -2.83 5.19 -10.53
N LEU A 76 -2.26 4.19 -9.86
CA LEU A 76 -2.44 3.96 -8.43
C LEU A 76 -1.84 5.10 -7.62
N ALA A 77 -0.58 5.47 -7.91
CA ALA A 77 0.13 6.55 -7.23
C ALA A 77 -0.64 7.88 -7.31
N GLY A 78 -1.16 8.23 -8.49
CA GLY A 78 -1.96 9.43 -8.71
C GLY A 78 -3.28 9.50 -7.91
N ARG A 79 -3.66 8.43 -7.22
CA ARG A 79 -4.90 8.32 -6.44
C ARG A 79 -4.69 8.15 -4.94
N LEU A 80 -3.46 7.93 -4.48
CA LEU A 80 -3.19 7.52 -3.09
C LEU A 80 -3.70 8.49 -2.03
N THR A 81 -3.72 9.79 -2.32
CA THR A 81 -4.26 10.80 -1.40
C THR A 81 -5.79 10.69 -1.21
N GLY A 82 -6.48 9.94 -2.06
CA GLY A 82 -7.89 9.58 -1.92
C GLY A 82 -8.14 8.39 -0.99
N LEU A 83 -7.11 7.70 -0.50
CA LEU A 83 -7.25 6.59 0.45
C LEU A 83 -7.53 7.13 1.85
N THR A 84 -8.73 6.93 2.35
CA THR A 84 -9.19 7.42 3.65
C THR A 84 -9.17 6.33 4.73
N THR A 85 -9.32 5.06 4.37
CA THR A 85 -9.35 3.96 5.33
C THR A 85 -7.96 3.50 5.72
N TRP A 86 -7.76 3.30 7.02
CA TRP A 86 -6.44 3.02 7.58
C TRP A 86 -5.84 1.69 7.09
N ASP A 87 -6.68 0.68 6.86
CA ASP A 87 -6.30 -0.63 6.37
C ASP A 87 -5.94 -0.57 4.88
N ALA A 88 -6.66 0.20 4.07
CA ALA A 88 -6.27 0.42 2.68
C ALA A 88 -4.92 1.14 2.57
N GLN A 89 -4.72 2.19 3.38
CA GLN A 89 -3.43 2.87 3.48
C GLN A 89 -2.31 1.90 3.88
N LEU A 90 -2.57 1.04 4.87
CA LEU A 90 -1.61 0.05 5.35
C LEU A 90 -1.23 -0.96 4.27
N HIS A 91 -2.19 -1.47 3.50
CA HIS A 91 -1.93 -2.42 2.41
C HIS A 91 -1.02 -1.82 1.33
N ILE A 92 -1.22 -0.55 0.99
CA ILE A 92 -0.34 0.16 0.05
C ILE A 92 1.07 0.30 0.61
N CYS A 93 1.23 0.74 1.87
CA CYS A 93 2.55 0.82 2.49
C CYS A 93 3.25 -0.56 2.53
N GLN A 94 2.49 -1.63 2.76
CA GLN A 94 3.01 -3.00 2.82
C GLN A 94 3.46 -3.56 1.47
N SER A 95 2.81 -3.14 0.39
CA SER A 95 3.09 -3.61 -0.96
C SER A 95 4.11 -2.74 -1.70
N ALA A 96 4.49 -1.59 -1.16
CA ALA A 96 5.22 -0.57 -1.93
C ALA A 96 6.55 -1.06 -2.53
N ARG A 97 7.31 -1.90 -1.79
CA ARG A 97 8.57 -2.49 -2.30
C ARG A 97 8.37 -3.58 -3.35
N LEU A 98 7.19 -4.17 -3.41
CA LEU A 98 6.84 -5.24 -4.35
C LEU A 98 6.30 -4.68 -5.67
N LEU A 99 5.73 -3.48 -5.64
CA LEU A 99 5.12 -2.85 -6.81
C LEU A 99 6.17 -2.13 -7.66
N PRO A 100 6.13 -2.27 -9.00
CA PRO A 100 7.10 -1.65 -9.90
C PRO A 100 6.76 -0.16 -10.15
N TYR A 101 6.76 0.65 -9.10
CA TYR A 101 6.58 2.10 -9.21
C TYR A 101 7.73 2.73 -10.00
N PRO A 102 7.47 3.48 -11.08
CA PRO A 102 8.51 4.28 -11.74
C PRO A 102 9.01 5.42 -10.83
N ASP A 103 10.14 6.05 -11.19
CA ASP A 103 10.70 7.14 -10.38
C ASP A 103 9.86 8.43 -10.44
N ASP A 104 9.13 8.65 -11.54
CA ASP A 104 8.33 9.86 -11.77
C ASP A 104 7.10 10.01 -10.87
N VAL A 105 6.73 8.95 -10.13
CA VAL A 105 5.64 8.98 -9.14
C VAL A 105 6.12 9.19 -7.71
N ALA A 106 7.42 9.38 -7.49
CA ALA A 106 7.98 9.53 -6.15
C ALA A 106 7.26 10.62 -5.33
N ASP A 107 6.92 11.76 -5.94
CA ASP A 107 6.21 12.85 -5.26
C ASP A 107 4.82 12.44 -4.74
N HIS A 108 4.09 11.61 -5.50
CA HIS A 108 2.80 11.07 -5.05
C HIS A 108 2.97 10.12 -3.87
N LEU A 109 3.99 9.26 -3.91
CA LEU A 109 4.30 8.32 -2.83
C LEU A 109 4.77 9.05 -1.57
N LEU A 110 5.56 10.12 -1.71
CA LEU A 110 6.00 10.97 -0.60
C LEU A 110 4.82 11.72 0.03
N ALA A 111 3.96 12.33 -0.80
CA ALA A 111 2.76 13.02 -0.34
C ALA A 111 1.83 12.08 0.44
N PHE A 112 1.76 10.80 0.04
CA PHE A 112 1.03 9.76 0.75
C PHE A 112 1.72 9.31 2.06
N ALA A 113 3.03 9.07 2.04
CA ALA A 113 3.75 8.48 3.17
C ALA A 113 3.95 9.45 4.34
N ARG A 114 4.32 10.70 4.07
CA ARG A 114 4.67 11.71 5.09
C ARG A 114 3.62 11.89 6.19
N PRO A 115 2.32 12.10 5.90
CA PRO A 115 1.32 12.26 6.95
C PRO A 115 1.13 10.99 7.79
N LEU A 116 1.37 9.81 7.23
CA LEU A 116 1.18 8.53 7.91
C LEU A 116 2.26 8.26 8.99
N LEU A 117 3.41 8.92 8.92
CA LEU A 117 4.45 8.86 9.96
C LEU A 117 3.96 9.39 11.31
N ALA A 118 2.97 10.30 11.29
CA ALA A 118 2.33 10.84 12.49
C ALA A 118 1.00 10.16 12.85
N SER A 119 0.63 9.07 12.17
CA SER A 119 -0.65 8.40 12.39
C SER A 119 -0.82 7.93 13.84
N PRO A 120 -2.03 8.01 14.45
CA PRO A 120 -2.27 7.42 15.75
C PRO A 120 -2.11 5.88 15.73
N ARG A 121 -2.17 5.25 14.54
CA ARG A 121 -2.05 3.80 14.37
C ARG A 121 -0.57 3.40 14.21
N PRO A 122 0.00 2.61 15.14
CA PRO A 122 1.40 2.21 15.08
C PRO A 122 1.80 1.50 13.78
N PHE A 123 0.93 0.64 13.23
CA PHE A 123 1.24 -0.06 11.98
C PHE A 123 1.38 0.88 10.78
N LEU A 124 0.57 1.94 10.71
CA LEU A 124 0.71 2.95 9.65
C LEU A 124 2.03 3.69 9.79
N ARG A 125 2.42 4.11 11.00
CA ARG A 125 3.74 4.74 11.21
C ARG A 125 4.89 3.80 10.81
N ALA A 126 4.83 2.54 11.22
CA ALA A 126 5.86 1.56 10.92
C ALA A 126 6.00 1.28 9.41
N TRP A 127 4.90 1.14 8.68
CA TRP A 127 4.94 0.77 7.27
C TRP A 127 5.10 1.98 6.33
N SER A 128 4.62 3.17 6.71
CA SER A 128 4.93 4.40 5.98
C SER A 128 6.41 4.78 6.11
N LEU A 129 7.06 4.49 7.24
CA LEU A 129 8.51 4.58 7.38
C LEU A 129 9.24 3.68 6.39
N ASP A 130 8.77 2.45 6.18
CA ASP A 130 9.36 1.55 5.17
C ASP A 130 9.23 2.11 3.76
N LEU A 131 8.07 2.68 3.41
CA LEU A 131 7.86 3.37 2.14
C LEU A 131 8.80 4.57 1.97
N LEU A 132 8.91 5.44 2.98
CA LEU A 132 9.86 6.56 2.94
C LEU A 132 11.30 6.07 2.76
N CYS A 133 11.66 5.00 3.46
CA CYS A 133 12.97 4.37 3.35
C CYS A 133 13.23 3.81 1.94
N TYR A 134 12.26 3.10 1.38
CA TYR A 134 12.31 2.59 0.02
C TYR A 134 12.56 3.71 -1.01
N LEU A 135 11.90 4.85 -0.86
CA LEU A 135 12.09 6.00 -1.74
C LEU A 135 13.48 6.64 -1.57
N ALA A 136 14.00 6.71 -0.35
CA ALA A 136 15.35 7.21 -0.09
C ALA A 136 16.44 6.31 -0.71
N GLU A 137 16.24 5.00 -0.74
CA GLU A 137 17.17 4.03 -1.37
C GLU A 137 17.25 4.20 -2.89
N ARG A 138 16.23 4.82 -3.51
CA ARG A 138 16.17 5.12 -4.95
C ARG A 138 16.71 6.52 -5.31
N ASP A 139 17.38 7.18 -4.37
CA ASP A 139 18.05 8.48 -4.53
C ASP A 139 17.11 9.63 -4.97
N HIS A 140 15.90 9.68 -4.42
CA HIS A 140 14.97 10.80 -4.65
C HIS A 140 15.31 12.08 -3.85
N GLY A 141 16.55 12.24 -3.39
CA GLY A 141 16.99 13.41 -2.62
C GLY A 141 16.45 13.53 -1.19
N ILE A 142 15.80 12.47 -0.67
CA ILE A 142 15.17 12.47 0.66
C ILE A 142 15.94 11.64 1.72
N SER A 143 17.20 11.30 1.47
CA SER A 143 18.00 10.45 2.37
C SER A 143 18.10 11.00 3.78
N ALA A 144 18.30 12.32 3.93
CA ALA A 144 18.36 12.96 5.24
C ALA A 144 17.00 12.91 5.98
N GLU A 145 15.89 13.08 5.25
CA GLU A 145 14.52 12.98 5.81
C GLU A 145 14.25 11.55 6.29
N ALA A 146 14.60 10.54 5.50
CA ALA A 146 14.43 9.14 5.86
C ALA A 146 15.27 8.76 7.10
N GLU A 147 16.50 9.27 7.20
CA GLU A 147 17.36 9.01 8.37
C GLU A 147 16.82 9.67 9.64
N ALA A 148 16.28 10.89 9.56
CA ALA A 148 15.61 11.54 10.67
C ALA A 148 14.36 10.75 11.12
N ALA A 149 13.52 10.34 10.17
CA ALA A 149 12.33 9.54 10.44
C ALA A 149 12.67 8.17 11.09
N LEU A 150 13.76 7.52 10.65
CA LEU A 150 14.27 6.30 11.29
C LEU A 150 14.68 6.53 12.74
N ALA A 151 15.44 7.60 13.00
CA ALA A 151 15.90 7.93 14.36
C ALA A 151 14.73 8.26 15.31
N ASP A 152 13.68 8.89 14.80
CA ASP A 152 12.46 9.15 15.56
C ASP A 152 11.68 7.87 15.82
N ALA A 153 11.53 7.01 14.81
CA ALA A 153 10.85 5.73 14.93
C ALA A 153 11.53 4.74 15.91
N GLU A 154 12.85 4.83 16.09
CA GLU A 154 13.57 4.07 17.11
C GLU A 154 13.17 4.45 18.55
N LYS A 155 12.63 5.66 18.74
CA LYS A 155 12.17 6.20 20.03
C LYS A 155 10.64 6.16 20.19
N ASP A 156 9.91 5.68 19.18
CA ASP A 156 8.44 5.63 19.18
C ASP A 156 7.90 4.83 20.38
N PRO A 157 6.78 5.24 21.01
CA PRO A 157 6.19 4.51 22.14
C PRO A 157 5.75 3.08 21.80
N ALA A 158 5.38 2.80 20.55
CA ALA A 158 4.93 1.48 20.12
C ALA A 158 6.10 0.56 19.76
N ALA A 159 6.11 -0.64 20.34
CA ALA A 159 7.17 -1.63 20.10
C ALA A 159 7.27 -2.07 18.64
N SER A 160 6.15 -2.14 17.91
CA SER A 160 6.11 -2.51 16.50
C SER A 160 6.83 -1.51 15.61
N VAL A 161 6.70 -0.21 15.88
CA VAL A 161 7.40 0.87 15.16
C VAL A 161 8.89 0.77 15.40
N ARG A 162 9.31 0.66 16.68
CA ARG A 162 10.74 0.49 17.03
C ARG A 162 11.34 -0.76 16.40
N ALA A 163 10.60 -1.87 16.38
CA ALA A 163 11.05 -3.12 15.76
C ALA A 163 11.26 -2.96 14.25
N ARG A 164 10.34 -2.27 13.59
CA ARG A 164 10.44 -1.98 12.16
C ARG A 164 11.64 -1.11 11.83
N ALA A 165 11.84 -0.01 12.57
CA ALA A 165 13.00 0.88 12.38
C ALA A 165 14.33 0.11 12.51
N ARG A 166 14.47 -0.76 13.52
CA ARG A 166 15.66 -1.61 13.67
C ARG A 166 15.86 -2.58 12.50
N ASN A 167 14.79 -3.15 11.95
CA ASN A 167 14.90 -4.05 10.81
C ASN A 167 15.34 -3.31 9.54
N LEU A 168 14.81 -2.10 9.31
CA LEU A 168 15.22 -1.25 8.18
C LEU A 168 16.68 -0.83 8.30
N ARG A 169 17.13 -0.45 9.50
CA ARG A 169 18.56 -0.19 9.77
C ARG A 169 19.46 -1.37 9.43
N LYS A 170 19.03 -2.59 9.76
CA LYS A 170 19.80 -3.81 9.48
C LYS A 170 19.85 -4.14 7.99
N ALA A 171 18.73 -3.95 7.27
CA ALA A 171 18.66 -4.21 5.83
C ALA A 171 19.50 -3.24 4.98
N ARG A 172 19.83 -2.06 5.53
CA ARG A 172 20.63 -1.01 4.88
C ARG A 172 22.14 -1.08 5.18
N ARG A 173 22.57 -2.00 6.03
CA ARG A 173 23.99 -2.23 6.36
C ARG A 173 24.55 -3.35 5.50
#